data_AF-A0A174HYD0-F1
#
_entry.id   AF-A0A174HYD0-F1
#
_cell.length_a   1.000
_cell.length_b   1.000
_cell.length_c   1.000
_cell.angle_alpha   90.00
_cell.angle_beta   90.00
_cell.angle_gamma   90.00
#
_symmetry.space_group_name_H-M   'P 1'
#
loop_
_entity.id
_entity.type
_entity.pdbx_description
1 polymer ?
#
loop_
_entity_poly.entity_id
_entity_poly.type
_entity_poly.pdbx_seq_one_letter_code
_entity_poly.pdbx_strand_id
1 'polypeptide(L)'
;MEDVFRDYGQFENIENKKIICFNITKTYLLSERENLYECTRKFWRLNGERAKNAELVFAVCSKYIVGVFKPTHWFLTDSEEYSGRWEFEGEEIIDSPFINMSIAHLVGRRQNPVMYINM
;
A
#
# COMPACT_ATOMS: atom_id res chain seq x y z
N MET A 1 -9.51 -28.07 -11.80
CA MET A 1 -9.94 -26.87 -11.06
C MET A 1 -8.86 -26.61 -10.05
N GLU A 2 -7.92 -25.72 -10.37
CA GLU A 2 -6.95 -25.24 -9.38
C GLU A 2 -7.72 -24.46 -8.31
N ASP A 3 -7.37 -24.68 -7.04
CA ASP A 3 -7.98 -24.03 -5.88
C ASP A 3 -7.93 -22.51 -6.05
N VAL A 4 -9.05 -21.94 -6.47
CA VAL A 4 -9.23 -20.48 -6.67
C VAL A 4 -9.10 -19.72 -5.35
N PHE A 5 -9.14 -20.43 -4.22
CA PHE A 5 -8.99 -19.91 -2.87
C PHE A 5 -7.82 -20.57 -2.16
N ARG A 6 -6.61 -20.41 -2.69
CA ARG A 6 -5.40 -20.70 -1.93
C ARG A 6 -5.33 -19.71 -0.76
N ASP A 7 -5.31 -20.21 0.47
CA ASP A 7 -4.94 -19.40 1.63
C ASP A 7 -3.44 -19.08 1.52
N TYR A 8 -3.11 -17.86 1.12
CA TYR A 8 -1.74 -17.37 1.03
C TYR A 8 -1.14 -17.06 2.42
N GLY A 9 -1.93 -17.20 3.48
CA GLY A 9 -1.50 -17.01 4.86
C GLY A 9 -1.54 -15.56 5.32
N GLN A 10 -1.03 -15.36 6.53
CA GLN A 10 -0.87 -14.04 7.14
C GLN A 10 0.50 -13.47 6.79
N PHE A 11 0.54 -12.17 6.48
CA PHE A 11 1.80 -11.47 6.27
C PHE A 11 2.55 -11.32 7.61
N GLU A 12 3.80 -11.79 7.66
CA GLU A 12 4.69 -11.56 8.79
C GLU A 12 5.92 -10.77 8.33
N ASN A 13 6.26 -9.71 9.05
CA ASN A 13 7.42 -8.87 8.73
C ASN A 13 8.71 -9.42 9.36
N ILE A 14 9.11 -10.62 8.96
CA ILE A 14 10.26 -11.36 9.53
C ILE A 14 11.57 -10.57 9.37
N GLU A 15 11.74 -9.90 8.22
CA GLU A 15 12.93 -9.11 7.90
C GLU A 15 12.93 -7.70 8.53
N ASN A 16 11.93 -7.38 9.35
CA ASN A 16 11.78 -6.08 9.98
C ASN A 16 11.86 -4.91 8.99
N LYS A 17 11.24 -5.06 7.82
CA LYS A 17 11.19 -4.04 6.77
C LYS A 17 10.35 -2.84 7.19
N LYS A 18 10.75 -1.64 6.77
CA LYS A 18 9.95 -0.42 6.93
C LYS A 18 8.88 -0.36 5.84
N ILE A 19 7.61 -0.59 6.18
CA ILE A 19 6.54 -0.76 5.19
C ILE A 19 5.40 0.22 5.42
N ILE A 20 5.01 0.96 4.37
CA ILE A 20 3.75 1.71 4.37
C ILE A 20 2.68 0.88 3.68
N CYS A 21 1.53 0.71 4.34
CA CYS A 21 0.36 0.09 3.75
C CYS A 21 -0.69 1.15 3.45
N PHE A 22 -1.18 1.12 2.22
CA PHE A 22 -2.26 1.97 1.73
C PHE A 22 -3.52 1.15 1.49
N ASN A 23 -4.56 1.44 2.25
CA ASN A 23 -5.88 0.89 1.98
C ASN A 23 -6.49 1.60 0.77
N ILE A 24 -6.43 0.93 -0.37
CA ILE A 24 -6.95 1.39 -1.66
C ILE A 24 -8.30 0.77 -1.99
N THR A 25 -8.92 0.02 -1.06
CA THR A 25 -10.15 -0.77 -1.31
C THR A 25 -11.21 0.03 -2.06
N LYS A 26 -11.46 1.28 -1.64
CA LYS A 26 -12.47 2.14 -2.27
C LYS A 26 -12.06 2.52 -3.70
N THR A 27 -10.89 3.14 -3.88
CA THR A 27 -10.43 3.65 -5.17
C THR A 27 -10.25 2.52 -6.19
N TYR A 28 -9.81 1.35 -5.71
CA TYR A 28 -9.54 0.18 -6.54
C TYR A 28 -10.83 -0.53 -6.98
N LEU A 29 -11.75 -0.82 -6.05
CA LEU A 29 -12.99 -1.54 -6.39
C LEU A 29 -13.98 -0.68 -7.18
N LEU A 30 -13.92 0.64 -7.04
CA LEU A 30 -14.75 1.57 -7.80
C LEU A 30 -14.09 2.02 -9.12
N SER A 31 -12.88 1.52 -9.43
CA SER A 31 -12.10 1.92 -10.61
C SER A 31 -12.00 3.44 -10.75
N GLU A 32 -11.84 4.17 -9.62
CA GLU A 32 -11.74 5.64 -9.60
C GLU A 32 -10.44 6.13 -10.28
N ARG A 33 -9.49 5.23 -10.53
CA ARG A 33 -8.20 5.51 -11.18
C ARG A 33 -7.81 4.42 -12.16
N GLU A 34 -6.93 4.78 -13.08
CA GLU A 34 -6.57 3.99 -14.27
C GLU A 34 -6.05 2.60 -13.94
N ASN A 35 -5.25 2.46 -12.89
CA ASN A 35 -4.60 1.19 -12.54
C ASN A 35 -4.24 1.12 -11.05
N LEU A 36 -3.71 -0.05 -10.64
CA LEU A 36 -3.30 -0.34 -9.27
C LEU A 36 -2.23 0.61 -8.75
N TYR A 37 -1.23 0.93 -9.58
CA TYR A 37 -0.18 1.86 -9.20
C TYR A 37 -0.74 3.26 -8.96
N GLU A 38 -1.63 3.76 -9.82
CA GLU A 38 -2.29 5.05 -9.65
C GLU A 38 -3.20 5.07 -8.41
N CYS A 39 -3.87 3.97 -8.07
CA CYS A 39 -4.58 3.82 -6.79
C CYS A 39 -3.64 3.94 -5.59
N THR A 40 -2.41 3.46 -5.73
CA THR A 40 -1.47 3.30 -4.62
C THR A 40 -0.55 4.49 -4.44
N ARG A 41 -0.13 5.17 -5.53
CA ARG A 41 0.92 6.19 -5.47
C ARG A 41 0.47 7.52 -4.89
N LYS A 42 -0.82 7.83 -4.95
CA LYS A 42 -1.42 9.13 -4.59
C LYS A 42 -2.78 8.95 -3.92
N PHE A 43 -3.48 9.92 -3.35
CA PHE A 43 -3.05 11.20 -2.77
C PHE A 43 -3.16 11.04 -1.25
N TRP A 44 -2.04 10.86 -0.56
CA TRP A 44 -2.06 10.39 0.83
C TRP A 44 -1.92 11.51 1.85
N ARG A 45 -2.71 11.47 2.93
CA ARG A 45 -2.40 12.24 4.15
C ARG A 45 -1.49 11.36 5.00
N LEU A 46 -0.20 11.67 4.99
CA LEU A 46 0.83 10.91 5.70
C LEU A 46 1.95 11.82 6.20
N ASN A 47 2.86 11.27 7.01
CA ASN A 47 4.07 11.96 7.44
C ASN A 47 5.19 11.68 6.41
N GLY A 48 5.57 12.70 5.64
CA GLY A 48 6.57 12.55 4.58
C GLY A 48 7.94 12.12 5.06
N GLU A 49 8.38 12.58 6.23
CA GLU A 49 9.68 12.16 6.80
C GLU A 49 9.68 10.68 7.15
N ARG A 50 8.58 10.14 7.67
CA ARG A 50 8.44 8.69 7.85
C ARG A 50 8.36 7.96 6.51
N ALA A 51 7.64 8.51 5.53
CA ALA A 51 7.49 7.87 4.23
C ALA A 51 8.78 7.77 3.43
N LYS A 52 9.65 8.78 3.48
CA LYS A 52 10.99 8.75 2.88
C LYS A 52 11.87 7.61 3.41
N ASN A 53 11.55 7.06 4.59
CA ASN A 53 12.26 5.93 5.17
C ASN A 53 11.65 4.56 4.81
N ALA A 54 10.55 4.52 4.05
CA ALA A 54 9.90 3.26 3.67
C ALA A 54 10.74 2.49 2.65
N GLU A 55 10.93 1.20 2.90
CA GLU A 55 11.57 0.27 1.96
C GLU A 55 10.56 -0.33 0.98
N LEU A 56 9.31 -0.50 1.42
CA LEU A 56 8.22 -1.06 0.62
C LEU A 56 6.92 -0.30 0.86
N VAL A 57 6.08 -0.29 -0.17
CA VAL A 57 4.69 0.15 -0.12
C VAL A 57 3.79 -1.01 -0.48
N PHE A 58 2.79 -1.29 0.34
CA PHE A 58 1.75 -2.27 0.07
C PHE A 58 0.46 -1.58 -0.34
N ALA A 59 -0.06 -1.96 -1.50
CA ALA A 59 -1.44 -1.71 -1.90
C ALA A 59 -2.34 -2.75 -1.25
N VAL A 60 -3.31 -2.30 -0.47
CA VAL A 60 -4.18 -3.17 0.33
C VAL A 60 -5.64 -3.00 -0.10
N CYS A 61 -6.27 -4.11 -0.48
CA CYS A 61 -7.70 -4.18 -0.76
C CYS A 61 -8.34 -5.19 0.19
N SER A 62 -9.36 -4.79 0.95
CA SER A 62 -10.09 -5.66 1.89
C SER A 62 -9.18 -6.43 2.86
N LYS A 63 -8.08 -5.81 3.32
CA LYS A 63 -7.03 -6.36 4.20
C LYS A 63 -6.11 -7.41 3.55
N TYR A 64 -6.14 -7.56 2.24
CA TYR A 64 -5.19 -8.36 1.48
C TYR A 64 -4.25 -7.46 0.70
N ILE A 65 -2.98 -7.86 0.62
CA ILE A 65 -1.98 -7.18 -0.20
C ILE A 65 -2.26 -7.55 -1.65
N VAL A 66 -2.55 -6.55 -2.48
CA VAL A 66 -2.85 -6.73 -3.91
C VAL A 66 -1.76 -6.15 -4.82
N GLY A 67 -0.81 -5.42 -4.25
CA GLY A 67 0.34 -4.86 -4.95
C GLY A 67 1.46 -4.53 -3.98
N VAL A 68 2.70 -4.65 -4.44
CA VAL A 68 3.90 -4.34 -3.67
C VAL A 68 4.81 -3.47 -4.51
N PHE A 69 5.26 -2.36 -3.95
CA PHE A 69 6.07 -1.38 -4.66
C PHE A 69 7.32 -1.05 -3.86
N LYS A 70 8.43 -0.80 -4.56
CA LYS A 70 9.63 -0.20 -4.01
C LYS A 70 9.59 1.29 -4.28
N PRO A 71 9.31 2.16 -3.30
CA PRO A 71 9.32 3.59 -3.51
C PRO A 71 10.75 4.09 -3.75
N THR A 72 10.93 4.97 -4.72
CA THR A 72 12.21 5.59 -5.08
C THR A 72 12.23 7.09 -4.76
N HIS A 73 11.07 7.74 -4.81
CA HIS A 73 10.95 9.17 -4.51
C HIS A 73 9.60 9.50 -3.86
N TRP A 74 9.59 10.42 -2.89
CA TRP A 74 8.38 10.90 -2.22
C TRP A 74 8.31 12.41 -2.29
N PHE A 75 7.14 12.94 -2.61
CA PHE A 75 6.93 14.37 -2.82
C PHE A 75 5.49 14.77 -2.47
N LEU A 76 5.27 16.07 -2.26
CA LEU A 76 3.93 16.62 -2.14
C LEU A 76 3.30 16.72 -3.53
N THR A 77 2.01 16.43 -3.63
CA THR A 77 1.28 16.57 -4.89
C THR A 77 1.26 18.03 -5.36
N ASP A 78 1.36 18.21 -6.67
CA ASP A 78 1.12 19.50 -7.34
C ASP A 78 -0.37 19.73 -7.64
N SER A 79 -1.24 18.76 -7.31
CA SER A 79 -2.68 18.91 -7.50
C SER A 79 -3.27 19.95 -6.54
N GLU A 80 -3.90 20.99 -7.09
CA GLU A 80 -4.59 22.01 -6.30
C GLU A 80 -5.75 21.42 -5.48
N GLU A 81 -6.50 20.46 -6.04
CA GLU A 81 -7.62 19.78 -5.37
C GLU A 81 -7.14 18.96 -4.16
N TYR A 82 -5.96 18.35 -4.27
CA TYR A 82 -5.39 17.47 -3.26
C TYR A 82 -4.21 18.12 -2.52
N SER A 83 -4.21 19.44 -2.39
CA SER A 83 -3.14 20.19 -1.73
C SER A 83 -2.72 19.60 -0.37
N GLY A 84 -1.41 19.49 -0.15
CA GLY A 84 -0.81 18.93 1.07
C GLY A 84 -0.84 17.41 1.18
N ARG A 85 -1.31 16.70 0.15
CA ARG A 85 -1.19 15.24 0.05
C ARG A 85 0.17 14.83 -0.50
N TRP A 86 0.61 13.65 -0.12
CA TRP A 86 1.85 13.06 -0.60
C TRP A 86 1.59 12.05 -1.71
N GLU A 87 2.60 11.96 -2.58
CA GLU A 87 2.72 10.96 -3.62
C GLU A 87 4.09 10.29 -3.55
N PHE A 88 4.20 9.14 -4.21
CA PHE A 88 5.50 8.54 -4.50
C PHE A 88 5.66 8.18 -5.97
N GLU A 89 6.92 8.06 -6.37
CA GLU A 89 7.36 7.30 -7.54
C GLU A 89 8.04 6.03 -7.07
N GLY A 90 7.89 4.95 -7.83
CA GLY A 90 8.48 3.67 -7.52
C GLY A 90 8.16 2.61 -8.56
N GLU A 91 8.68 1.42 -8.31
CA GLU A 91 8.53 0.28 -9.21
C GLU A 91 7.71 -0.82 -8.53
N GLU A 92 6.83 -1.45 -9.30
CA GLU A 92 6.08 -2.61 -8.85
C GLU A 92 6.98 -3.85 -8.77
N ILE A 93 6.87 -4.60 -7.68
CA ILE A 93 7.49 -5.91 -7.51
C ILE A 93 6.46 -6.96 -7.93
N ILE A 94 6.39 -7.23 -9.24
CA ILE A 94 5.33 -8.04 -9.89
C ILE A 94 5.15 -9.41 -9.22
N ASP A 95 6.24 -10.12 -8.94
CA ASP A 95 6.20 -11.46 -8.34
C ASP A 95 6.55 -11.43 -6.85
N SER A 96 6.11 -10.39 -6.12
CA SER A 96 6.37 -10.31 -4.69
C SER A 96 5.72 -11.48 -3.94
N PRO A 97 6.45 -12.15 -3.03
CA PRO A 97 5.90 -13.25 -2.23
C PRO A 97 4.81 -12.78 -1.26
N PHE A 98 4.65 -11.47 -1.06
CA PHE A 98 3.64 -10.90 -0.16
C PHE A 98 2.27 -10.71 -0.81
N ILE A 99 2.16 -10.84 -2.13
CA ILE A 99 0.88 -10.70 -2.84
C ILE A 99 -0.10 -11.77 -2.34
N ASN A 100 -1.36 -11.37 -2.18
CA ASN A 100 -2.48 -12.13 -1.62
C ASN A 100 -2.37 -12.51 -0.14
N MET A 101 -1.27 -12.16 0.56
CA MET A 101 -1.20 -12.36 2.00
C MET A 101 -2.15 -11.43 2.74
N SER A 102 -2.72 -11.91 3.85
CA SER A 102 -3.60 -11.12 4.71
C SER A 102 -2.80 -10.30 5.72
N ILE A 103 -3.16 -9.03 5.86
CA ILE A 103 -2.68 -8.16 6.95
C ILE A 103 -3.77 -7.90 7.99
N ALA A 104 -4.85 -8.69 7.99
CA ALA A 104 -6.03 -8.45 8.83
C ALA A 104 -5.70 -8.41 10.33
N HIS A 105 -4.74 -9.21 10.78
CA HIS A 105 -4.30 -9.23 12.18
C HIS A 105 -3.54 -7.95 12.59
N LEU A 106 -2.96 -7.22 11.65
CA LEU A 106 -2.28 -5.93 11.88
C LEU A 106 -3.27 -4.76 11.82
N VAL A 107 -4.31 -4.90 10.98
CA VAL A 107 -5.31 -3.86 10.75
C VAL A 107 -6.44 -4.02 11.78
N GLY A 108 -6.23 -3.48 12.98
CA GLY A 108 -7.29 -3.33 13.97
C GLY A 108 -8.45 -2.44 13.49
N ARG A 109 -9.30 -1.94 14.40
CA ARG A 109 -10.37 -0.98 14.05
C ARG A 109 -9.80 0.41 13.79
N ARG A 110 -9.14 0.60 12.64
CA ARG A 110 -8.54 1.89 12.23
C ARG A 110 -9.38 2.56 11.15
N GLN A 111 -9.55 3.87 11.27
CA GLN A 111 -10.20 4.70 10.24
C GLN A 111 -9.20 5.27 9.22
N ASN A 112 -7.92 5.42 9.59
CA ASN A 112 -6.91 5.97 8.70
C ASN A 112 -6.53 4.92 7.63
N PRO A 113 -6.64 5.23 6.32
CA PRO A 113 -6.25 4.32 5.26
C PRO A 113 -4.73 4.12 5.15
N VAL A 114 -3.92 4.95 5.84
CA VAL A 114 -2.46 4.80 5.88
C VAL A 114 -2.03 4.09 7.16
N MET A 115 -1.22 3.05 7.00
CA MET A 115 -0.62 2.32 8.11
C MET A 115 0.89 2.20 7.93
N TYR A 116 1.60 2.25 9.05
CA TYR A 116 3.06 2.13 9.11
C TYR A 116 3.41 0.86 9.87
N ILE A 117 4.33 0.06 9.33
CA ILE A 117 4.92 -1.12 9.95
C ILE A 117 6.41 -0.84 10.12
N ASN A 118 6.90 -0.98 11.37
CA ASN A 118 8.29 -0.77 11.76
C ASN A 118 8.88 0.62 11.37
N MET A 119 8.16 1.71 11.62
CA MET A 119 8.59 3.11 11.37
C MET A 119 8.17 4.07 12.47
#